data_AF-A0A7C6UYI8-F1
#
_entry.id   AF-A0A7C6UYI8-F1
#
_cell.length_a   1.000
_cell.length_b   1.000
_cell.length_c   1.000
_cell.angle_alpha   90.00
_cell.angle_beta   90.00
_cell.angle_gamma   90.00
#
_symmetry.space_group_name_H-M   'P 1'
#
loop_
_entity.id
_entity.type
_entity.pdbx_description
1 polymer ?
#
loop_
_entity_poly.entity_id
_entity_poly.type
_entity_poly.pdbx_seq_one_letter_code
_entity_poly.pdbx_strand_id
1 'polypeptide(L)'
;MMSKYLEKKVIVFFDGENNKEKDLMELEYYLTESDEFEPDEIESYNLEIDKQYGVEIVKIVNGTMIENKLIKNLTNCRDQALEVLKKLIYNTVTPMSMLPILDDLLGAL
;
A
#
# COMPACT_ATOMS: atom_id res chain seq x y z
N MET A 1 2.26 -13.91 10.11
CA MET A 1 3.33 -12.88 10.15
C MET A 1 3.17 -12.01 8.91
N MET A 2 3.57 -10.73 8.90
CA MET A 2 3.40 -9.85 7.74
C MET A 2 4.74 -9.23 7.32
N SER A 3 5.11 -9.43 6.06
CA SER A 3 6.27 -8.84 5.41
C SER A 3 5.86 -7.63 4.58
N LYS A 4 6.74 -6.62 4.49
CA LYS A 4 6.54 -5.43 3.66
C LYS A 4 7.74 -5.23 2.74
N TYR A 5 7.49 -4.92 1.48
CA TYR A 5 8.50 -4.70 0.45
C TYR A 5 8.30 -3.31 -0.14
N LEU A 6 9.29 -2.42 0.00
CA LEU A 6 9.22 -1.08 -0.57
C LEU A 6 9.39 -1.17 -2.09
N GLU A 7 8.37 -0.79 -2.84
CA GLU A 7 8.37 -0.82 -4.30
C GLU A 7 8.71 0.56 -4.90
N LYS A 8 8.27 1.65 -4.26
CA LYS A 8 8.53 3.01 -4.74
C LYS A 8 8.54 4.01 -3.60
N LYS A 9 9.43 5.00 -3.70
CA LYS A 9 9.40 6.26 -2.95
C LYS A 9 9.22 7.42 -3.91
N VAL A 10 8.27 8.30 -3.63
CA VAL A 10 8.03 9.55 -4.37
C VAL A 10 8.28 10.72 -3.42
N ILE A 11 9.13 11.65 -3.84
CA ILE A 11 9.48 12.85 -3.05
C ILE A 11 8.81 14.05 -3.72
N VAL A 12 8.04 14.80 -2.93
CA VAL A 12 7.36 16.03 -3.35
C VAL A 12 7.92 17.18 -2.52
N PHE A 13 8.42 18.20 -3.21
CA PHE A 13 8.92 19.42 -2.59
C PHE A 13 7.83 20.48 -2.64
N PHE A 14 7.54 21.09 -1.50
CA PHE A 14 6.67 22.26 -1.43
C PHE A 14 7.50 23.49 -1.13
N ASP A 15 7.30 24.54 -1.93
CA ASP A 15 7.79 25.86 -1.57
C ASP A 15 6.83 26.43 -0.54
N GLY A 16 7.25 26.46 0.73
CA GLY A 16 6.46 27.08 1.79
C GLY A 16 6.26 28.57 1.50
N GLU A 17 5.04 29.08 1.74
CA GLU A 17 4.68 30.50 1.52
C GLU A 17 5.57 31.50 2.28
N ASN A 18 6.38 31.05 3.25
CA ASN A 18 7.15 31.89 4.14
C ASN A 18 8.64 31.51 4.28
N ASN A 19 9.35 31.23 3.18
CA ASN A 19 10.82 31.33 3.09
C ASN A 19 11.65 30.65 4.20
N LYS A 20 11.08 29.68 4.92
CA LYS A 20 11.68 28.96 6.05
C LYS A 20 11.39 27.49 5.83
N GLU A 21 12.41 26.82 5.30
CA GLU A 21 12.49 25.39 5.03
C GLU A 21 11.53 24.90 3.93
N LYS A 22 12.08 24.18 2.95
CA LYS A 22 11.28 23.46 1.96
C LYS A 22 10.68 22.26 2.66
N ASP A 23 9.38 22.26 2.87
CA ASP A 23 8.70 21.10 3.42
C ASP A 23 8.84 19.94 2.42
N LEU A 24 9.39 18.84 2.91
CA LEU A 24 9.62 17.63 2.14
C LEU A 24 8.56 16.61 2.51
N MET A 25 7.74 16.24 1.53
CA MET A 25 6.79 15.15 1.65
C MET A 25 7.31 13.93 0.88
N GLU A 26 7.23 12.77 1.50
CA GLU A 26 7.51 11.50 0.87
C GLU A 26 6.25 10.64 0.87
N LEU A 27 6.04 9.93 -0.23
CA LEU A 27 5.08 8.83 -0.32
C LEU A 27 5.86 7.54 -0.58
N GLU A 28 5.74 6.59 0.33
CA GLU A 28 6.31 5.25 0.20
C GLU A 28 5.19 4.25 -0.09
N TYR A 29 5.42 3.41 -1.08
CA TYR A 29 4.46 2.43 -1.58
C TYR A 29 5.02 1.04 -1.37
N TYR A 30 4.31 0.23 -0.59
CA TYR A 30 4.74 -1.10 -0.19
C TYR A 30 3.80 -2.17 -0.72
N LEU A 31 4.38 -3.27 -1.22
CA LEU A 31 3.69 -4.55 -1.31
C LEU A 31 3.74 -5.22 0.07
N THR A 32 2.62 -5.77 0.53
CA THR A 32 2.58 -6.55 1.78
C THR A 32 2.26 -8.01 1.48
N GLU A 33 2.88 -8.92 2.23
CA GLU A 33 2.65 -10.36 2.16
C GLU A 33 2.34 -10.87 3.57
N SER A 34 1.24 -11.60 3.74
CA SER A 34 0.85 -12.17 5.03
C SER A 34 0.45 -13.64 4.92
N ASP A 35 0.85 -14.40 5.94
CA ASP A 35 0.44 -15.78 6.15
C ASP A 35 -0.81 -15.87 7.05
N GLU A 36 -1.68 -14.85 7.05
CA GLU A 36 -2.86 -14.81 7.94
C GLU A 36 -3.93 -15.79 7.42
N PHE A 37 -4.30 -16.75 8.27
CA PHE A 37 -5.43 -17.67 8.10
C PHE A 37 -6.60 -17.20 8.95
N GLU A 38 -7.83 -17.32 8.44
CA GLU A 38 -9.00 -17.34 9.32
C GLU A 38 -9.06 -18.73 10.01
N PRO A 39 -9.08 -18.79 11.36
CA PRO A 39 -8.98 -20.06 12.10
C PRO A 39 -10.18 -21.01 11.91
N ASP A 40 -11.26 -20.55 11.26
CA ASP A 40 -12.48 -21.33 11.05
C ASP A 40 -12.42 -22.24 9.80
N GLU A 41 -11.36 -22.19 8.99
CA GLU A 41 -11.19 -23.01 7.77
C GLU A 41 -10.27 -24.24 7.95
N ILE A 42 -9.92 -24.59 9.19
CA ILE A 42 -8.99 -25.69 9.52
C ILE A 42 -9.72 -27.05 9.56
N GLU A 43 -10.33 -27.47 8.46
CA GLU A 43 -10.81 -28.85 8.28
C GLU A 43 -10.52 -29.41 6.87
N SER A 44 -9.36 -29.13 6.27
CA SER A 44 -8.89 -29.99 5.18
C SER A 44 -7.38 -30.08 5.06
N TYR A 45 -6.94 -31.31 4.78
CA TYR A 45 -5.58 -31.77 4.66
C TYR A 45 -4.81 -31.05 3.52
N ASN A 46 -3.53 -30.73 3.75
CA ASN A 46 -2.55 -30.30 2.75
C ASN A 46 -2.82 -28.99 1.99
N LEU A 47 -3.29 -27.94 2.67
CA LEU A 47 -3.31 -26.60 2.07
C LEU A 47 -1.89 -26.00 2.11
N GLU A 48 -1.32 -25.76 0.94
CA GLU A 48 -0.24 -24.78 0.80
C GLU A 48 -0.67 -23.49 1.52
N ILE A 49 0.26 -22.86 2.24
CA ILE A 49 -0.04 -21.59 2.90
C ILE A 49 -0.33 -20.57 1.79
N ASP A 50 -1.61 -20.30 1.56
CA ASP A 50 -2.05 -19.33 0.57
C ASP A 50 -1.66 -17.94 1.06
N LYS A 51 -0.51 -17.49 0.59
CA LYS A 51 0.01 -16.16 0.86
C LYS A 51 -1.00 -15.12 0.39
N GLN A 52 -1.34 -14.22 1.29
CA GLN A 52 -2.21 -13.11 0.97
C GLN A 52 -1.38 -11.86 0.73
N TYR A 53 -1.68 -11.20 -0.38
CA TYR A 53 -0.99 -10.00 -0.82
C TYR A 53 -1.87 -8.78 -0.61
N GLY A 54 -1.24 -7.70 -0.20
CA GLY A 54 -1.87 -6.41 0.05
C GLY A 54 -0.94 -5.28 -0.34
N VAL A 55 -1.38 -4.06 -0.05
CA VAL A 55 -0.63 -2.85 -0.39
C VAL A 55 -0.73 -1.85 0.75
N GLU A 56 0.34 -1.08 0.97
CA GLU A 56 0.35 0.02 1.93
C GLU A 56 0.94 1.27 1.30
N ILE A 57 0.35 2.41 1.61
CA ILE A 57 0.90 3.73 1.29
C ILE A 57 1.20 4.43 2.62
N VAL A 58 2.41 4.97 2.73
CA VAL A 58 2.87 5.76 3.88
C VAL A 58 3.21 7.16 3.40
N LYS A 59 2.71 8.16 4.12
CA LYS A 59 3.02 9.57 3.92
C LYS A 59 3.90 10.06 5.05
N ILE A 60 5.05 10.62 4.68
CA ILE A 60 6.05 11.15 5.59
C ILE A 60 6.22 12.63 5.27
N VAL A 61 6.24 13.49 6.29
CA VAL A 61 6.56 14.91 6.14
C VAL A 61 7.68 15.24 7.10
N ASN A 62 8.77 15.82 6.58
CA ASN A 62 9.95 16.19 7.35
C ASN A 62 10.46 15.03 8.24
N GLY A 63 10.51 13.82 7.66
CA GLY A 63 10.96 12.60 8.33
C GLY A 63 9.96 11.96 9.30
N THR A 64 8.78 12.55 9.50
CA THR A 64 7.73 12.02 10.39
C THR A 64 6.62 11.37 9.58
N MET A 65 6.29 10.11 9.85
CA MET A 65 5.09 9.47 9.32
C MET A 65 3.85 10.20 9.85
N ILE A 66 3.05 10.78 8.97
CA ILE A 66 1.83 11.52 9.34
C ILE A 66 0.56 10.77 8.95
N GLU A 67 0.61 9.94 7.91
CA GLU A 67 -0.53 9.12 7.48
C GLU A 67 -0.01 7.78 6.96
N ASN A 68 -0.77 6.72 7.18
CA ASN A 68 -0.58 5.46 6.49
C ASN A 68 -1.92 4.79 6.22
N LYS A 69 -1.98 3.99 5.16
CA LYS A 69 -3.15 3.17 4.84
C LYS A 69 -2.68 1.83 4.31
N LEU A 70 -3.10 0.76 4.99
CA LEU A 70 -2.85 -0.63 4.61
C LEU A 70 -4.16 -1.27 4.15
N ILE A 71 -4.11 -1.94 3.01
CA ILE A 71 -5.14 -2.85 2.51
C ILE A 71 -4.54 -4.24 2.54
N LYS A 72 -4.96 -5.03 3.51
CA LYS A 72 -4.59 -6.45 3.61
C LYS A 72 -5.45 -7.27 2.65
N ASN A 73 -4.98 -8.48 2.35
CA ASN A 73 -5.82 -9.55 1.78
C ASN A 73 -6.52 -9.12 0.48
N LEU A 74 -5.84 -8.31 -0.34
CA LEU A 74 -6.38 -7.79 -1.59
C LEU A 74 -6.53 -8.90 -2.63
N THR A 75 -5.56 -9.82 -2.67
CA THR A 75 -5.52 -10.95 -3.61
C THR A 75 -4.54 -12.01 -3.09
N ASN A 76 -4.68 -13.25 -3.54
CA ASN A 76 -3.68 -14.32 -3.34
C ASN A 76 -2.60 -14.34 -4.45
N CYS A 77 -2.70 -13.46 -5.44
CA CYS A 77 -1.74 -13.37 -6.54
C CYS A 77 -0.82 -12.15 -6.38
N ARG A 78 0.47 -12.41 -6.14
CA ARG A 78 1.50 -11.36 -6.00
C ARG A 78 1.51 -10.37 -7.16
N ASP A 79 1.41 -10.88 -8.39
CA ASP A 79 1.51 -10.06 -9.60
C ASP A 79 0.30 -9.13 -9.76
N GLN A 80 -0.90 -9.59 -9.36
CA GLN A 80 -2.09 -8.74 -9.33
C GLN A 80 -1.97 -7.62 -8.29
N ALA A 81 -1.49 -7.93 -7.08
CA ALA A 81 -1.25 -6.91 -6.06
C ALA A 81 -0.22 -5.87 -6.53
N LEU A 82 0.84 -6.31 -7.22
CA LEU A 82 1.82 -5.41 -7.83
C LEU A 82 1.23 -4.56 -8.96
N GLU A 83 0.32 -5.11 -9.78
CA GLU A 83 -0.34 -4.33 -10.82
C GLU A 83 -1.20 -3.21 -10.22
N VAL A 84 -1.98 -3.51 -9.17
CA VAL A 84 -2.73 -2.51 -8.42
C VAL A 84 -1.77 -1.45 -7.84
N LEU A 85 -0.70 -1.88 -7.17
CA LEU A 85 0.29 -0.97 -6.60
C LEU A 85 0.92 -0.05 -7.65
N LYS A 86 1.23 -0.57 -8.84
CA LYS A 86 1.74 0.23 -9.97
C LYS A 86 0.74 1.30 -10.41
N LYS A 87 -0.56 0.98 -10.45
CA LYS A 87 -1.62 1.96 -10.78
C LYS A 87 -1.72 3.05 -9.70
N LEU A 88 -1.60 2.68 -8.42
CA LEU A 88 -1.56 3.65 -7.31
C LEU A 88 -0.32 4.56 -7.38
N ILE A 89 0.85 3.99 -7.65
CA ILE A 89 2.11 4.74 -7.82
C ILE A 89 2.00 5.71 -8.99
N TYR A 90 1.49 5.26 -10.14
CA TYR A 90 1.38 6.07 -11.35
C TYR A 90 0.53 7.33 -11.12
N ASN A 91 -0.54 7.21 -10.33
CA ASN A 91 -1.43 8.32 -10.01
C ASN A 91 -1.01 9.10 -8.76
N THR A 92 0.15 8.80 -8.16
CA THR A 92 0.66 9.43 -6.93
C THR A 92 -0.39 9.42 -5.81
N VAL A 93 -1.06 8.28 -5.64
CA VAL A 93 -2.14 8.13 -4.66
C VAL A 93 -1.61 8.33 -3.24
N THR A 94 -2.36 9.06 -2.43
CA THR A 94 -2.07 9.28 -1.01
C THR A 94 -2.84 8.29 -0.13
N PRO A 95 -2.43 8.06 1.13
CA PRO A 95 -3.17 7.19 2.04
C PRO A 95 -4.66 7.56 2.16
N MET A 96 -4.97 8.86 2.19
CA MET A 96 -6.35 9.38 2.27
C MET A 96 -7.16 9.12 1.00
N SER A 97 -6.53 9.15 -0.18
CA SER A 97 -7.21 8.92 -1.47
C SER A 97 -7.22 7.46 -1.91
N MET A 98 -6.58 6.57 -1.16
CA MET A 98 -6.39 5.17 -1.55
C MET A 98 -7.69 4.38 -1.72
N LEU A 99 -8.61 4.47 -0.75
CA LEU A 99 -9.88 3.71 -0.79
C LEU A 99 -10.76 4.06 -1.99
N PRO A 100 -11.14 5.34 -2.21
CA PRO A 100 -12.00 5.66 -3.35
C PRO A 100 -11.37 5.28 -4.69
N ILE A 101 -10.05 5.41 -4.83
CA ILE A 101 -9.35 5.01 -6.06
C ILE A 101 -9.34 3.49 -6.22
N LEU A 102 -9.21 2.72 -5.15
CA LEU A 102 -9.29 1.26 -5.22
C LEU A 102 -10.69 0.80 -5.61
N ASP A 103 -11.75 1.43 -5.07
CA ASP A 103 -13.13 1.12 -5.45
C ASP A 103 -13.34 1.36 -6.96
N ASP A 104 -12.81 2.47 -7.49
CA ASP A 104 -12.85 2.77 -8.92
C ASP A 104 -12.03 1.76 -9.77
N LEU A 105 -10.86 1.33 -9.28
CA LEU A 105 -9.99 0.37 -9.97
C LEU A 105 -10.57 -1.05 -10.00
N LEU A 106 -11.23 -1.47 -8.92
CA LEU A 106 -11.83 -2.79 -8.78
C LEU A 106 -13.21 -2.87 -9.44
N GLY A 107 -13.98 -1.78 -9.45
CA GLY A 107 -15.26 -1.71 -10.15
C GLY A 107 -15.14 -1.64 -11.68
N ALA A 108 -13.94 -1.40 -12.21
CA ALA A 108 -13.65 -1.32 -13.65
C ALA A 108 -13.08 -2.62 -14.26
N LEU A 109 -12.91 -3.68 -13.45
CA LEU A 109 -12.51 -5.02 -13.86
C LEU A 109 -13.73 -5.93 -14.04
#